data_AF-A0A7K7SYV7-F1
#
_entry.id   AF-A0A7K7SYV7-F1
#
_cell.length_a   1.000
_cell.length_b   1.000
_cell.length_c   1.000
_cell.angle_alpha   90.00
_cell.angle_beta   90.00
_cell.angle_gamma   90.00
#
_symmetry.space_group_name_H-M   'P 1'
#
loop_
_entity.id
_entity.type
_entity.pdbx_description
1 polymer ?
#
loop_
_entity_poly.entity_id
_entity_poly.type
_entity_poly.pdbx_seq_one_letter_code
_entity_poly.pdbx_strand_id
1 'polypeptide(L)'
;FTGSTAADVEEKLMNHLLSPDRYNKLIRPAVNSSQLVSIELQVSLAQLISVNEREQIMTTNVWLNQEWIDYRLSWKPSDYEGINKLRIPAKHIWLPDIVLYNNADGTYEVSLYTNAIVKNNGSIRWLPPAIYKSACKIEVRHFPFDQQNCTLKFRSWTYDHTEIDMVLKTSMASMDDFTPSGEWDIVALPGRRTVNPLDPNYVDVTYDFIIKRKPLFYTINLIIPCVLITSLAILVFYLPSDCGEKMTLCISVLLALTVFLLLISKIVPPTSLDVPLIGKYLMFTMVLVTFSIVTSVCVLNVHHRSPSTHTMPPWVKLVFLERLPAYLFMKRPENNPPRQKPCNCKKIKAEHPCMEPADFYKNSTYFLNTAPVKKYDMKVSETLDSVSSHRDFRLRTGTKFSPEVQEAIDGVSFIAEHMKSDDNDQSVIEDWKYVAMVVDRLFLWIFVLVCVLGTVGLFLQPLFQNHTAATNP
;
A
#
# COMPACT_ATOMS: atom_id res chain seq x y z
N PHE A 1 -5.25 42.91 -71.96
CA PHE A 1 -5.80 42.14 -70.83
C PHE A 1 -4.66 41.74 -69.91
N THR A 2 -4.22 42.66 -69.04
CA THR A 2 -3.26 42.40 -67.98
C THR A 2 -4.05 41.91 -66.77
N GLY A 3 -4.13 40.59 -66.60
CA GLY A 3 -4.79 39.99 -65.44
C GLY A 3 -3.99 40.34 -64.19
N SER A 4 -4.53 41.25 -63.37
CA SER A 4 -4.19 41.37 -61.96
C SER A 4 -4.37 39.99 -61.35
N THR A 5 -3.29 39.37 -60.87
CA THR A 5 -3.42 38.11 -60.15
C THR A 5 -3.92 38.44 -58.74
N ALA A 6 -4.77 37.60 -58.15
CA ALA A 6 -5.30 37.86 -56.80
C ALA A 6 -4.19 38.09 -55.75
N ALA A 7 -2.99 37.56 -56.00
CA ALA A 7 -1.80 37.78 -55.20
C ALA A 7 -1.30 39.25 -55.25
N ASP A 8 -1.35 39.91 -56.40
CA ASP A 8 -0.90 41.30 -56.56
C ASP A 8 -1.77 42.28 -55.73
N VAL A 9 -3.06 41.96 -55.59
CA VAL A 9 -4.02 42.76 -54.82
C VAL A 9 -3.83 42.57 -53.32
N GLU A 10 -3.62 41.33 -52.87
CA GLU A 10 -3.28 41.03 -51.48
C GLU A 10 -1.94 41.67 -51.08
N GLU A 11 -0.94 41.65 -51.97
CA GLU A 11 0.35 42.32 -51.74
C GLU A 11 0.18 43.84 -51.63
N LYS A 12 -0.58 44.45 -52.54
CA LYS A 12 -0.88 45.89 -52.50
C LYS A 12 -1.62 46.28 -51.21
N LEU A 13 -2.56 45.45 -50.76
CA LEU A 13 -3.26 45.65 -49.49
C LEU A 13 -2.30 45.52 -48.30
N MET A 14 -1.46 44.48 -48.28
CA MET A 14 -0.47 44.26 -47.22
C MET A 14 0.48 45.46 -47.08
N ASN A 15 1.04 45.92 -48.20
CA ASN A 15 1.95 47.07 -48.23
C ASN A 15 1.27 48.37 -47.78
N HIS A 16 -0.02 48.54 -48.08
CA HIS A 16 -0.79 49.70 -47.64
C HIS A 16 -1.15 49.68 -46.15
N LEU A 17 -1.43 48.50 -45.59
CA LEU A 17 -1.78 48.34 -44.18
C LEU A 17 -0.57 48.40 -43.26
N LEU A 18 0.54 47.77 -43.66
CA LEU A 18 1.77 47.67 -42.86
C LEU A 18 2.84 48.69 -43.26
N SER A 19 2.46 49.76 -43.96
CA SER A 19 3.42 50.80 -44.33
C SER A 19 4.05 51.41 -43.05
N PRO A 20 5.38 51.65 -43.03
CA PRO A 20 6.06 52.19 -41.85
C PRO A 20 5.49 53.53 -41.37
N ASP A 21 4.94 54.32 -42.30
CA ASP A 21 4.34 55.64 -42.00
C ASP A 21 2.98 55.52 -41.30
N ARG A 22 2.30 54.38 -41.40
CA ARG A 22 0.93 54.17 -40.89
C ARG A 22 0.87 53.24 -39.69
N TYR A 23 1.69 52.19 -39.66
CA TYR A 23 1.55 51.12 -38.69
C TYR A 23 2.79 50.97 -37.80
N ASN A 24 2.61 51.27 -36.51
CA ASN A 24 3.59 50.97 -35.48
C ASN A 24 3.06 49.87 -34.54
N LYS A 25 3.69 48.70 -34.62
CA LYS A 25 3.32 47.51 -33.84
C LYS A 25 3.58 47.63 -32.34
N LEU A 26 4.38 48.60 -31.89
CA LEU A 26 4.69 48.80 -30.47
C LEU A 26 3.58 49.56 -29.74
N ILE A 27 2.67 50.19 -30.47
CA ILE A 27 1.61 51.03 -29.92
C ILE A 27 0.29 50.25 -29.94
N ARG A 28 -0.37 50.17 -28.78
CA ARG A 28 -1.66 49.50 -28.64
C ARG A 28 -2.75 50.16 -29.50
N PRO A 29 -3.72 49.37 -30.04
CA PRO A 29 -4.73 49.86 -30.97
C PRO A 29 -5.89 50.58 -30.26
N ALA A 30 -5.58 51.66 -29.54
CA ALA A 30 -6.58 52.52 -28.91
C ALA A 30 -6.73 53.84 -29.69
N VAL A 31 -7.96 54.34 -29.84
CA VAL A 31 -8.22 55.63 -30.49
C VAL A 31 -7.89 56.77 -29.51
N ASN A 32 -8.27 56.58 -28.24
CA ASN A 32 -7.98 57.49 -27.13
C ASN A 32 -7.08 56.81 -26.10
N SER A 33 -6.29 57.59 -25.36
CA SER A 33 -5.44 57.07 -24.28
C SER A 33 -6.23 56.38 -23.15
N SER A 34 -7.46 56.82 -22.88
CA SER A 34 -8.31 56.21 -21.84
C SER A 34 -9.14 55.02 -22.34
N GLN A 35 -9.06 54.67 -23.63
CA GLN A 35 -9.85 53.58 -24.19
C GLN A 35 -9.22 52.22 -23.84
N LEU A 36 -10.02 51.31 -23.31
CA LEU A 36 -9.64 49.93 -23.06
C LEU A 36 -9.67 49.11 -24.35
N VAL A 37 -8.65 48.28 -24.56
CA VAL A 37 -8.65 47.27 -25.63
C VAL A 37 -9.21 45.98 -25.04
N SER A 38 -10.42 45.61 -25.43
CA SER A 38 -11.03 44.34 -25.00
C SER A 38 -10.45 43.18 -25.83
N ILE A 39 -9.94 42.17 -25.13
CA ILE A 39 -9.41 40.94 -25.72
C ILE A 39 -10.27 39.78 -25.24
N GLU A 40 -10.86 39.07 -26.19
CA GLU A 40 -11.57 37.82 -25.92
C GLU A 40 -10.59 36.66 -25.92
N LEU A 41 -10.52 35.95 -24.79
CA LEU A 41 -9.71 34.75 -24.63
C LEU A 41 -10.59 33.51 -24.57
N GLN A 42 -10.17 32.48 -25.28
CA GLN A 42 -10.73 31.13 -25.18
C GLN A 42 -9.60 30.10 -25.25
N VAL A 43 -9.59 29.17 -24.30
CA VAL A 43 -8.66 28.04 -24.32
C VAL A 43 -9.36 26.84 -24.93
N SER A 44 -8.70 26.16 -25.86
CA SER A 44 -9.08 24.84 -26.35
C SER A 44 -8.01 23.82 -25.99
N LEU A 45 -8.41 22.75 -25.29
CA LEU A 45 -7.49 21.70 -24.85
C LEU A 45 -7.35 20.65 -25.95
N ALA A 46 -6.14 20.47 -26.47
CA ALA A 46 -5.84 19.41 -27.43
C ALA A 46 -5.41 18.12 -26.73
N GLN A 47 -4.54 18.23 -25.72
CA GLN A 47 -4.03 17.07 -25.00
C GLN A 47 -3.54 17.44 -23.59
N LEU A 48 -3.87 16.60 -22.61
CA LEU A 48 -3.18 16.55 -21.33
C LEU A 48 -1.97 15.62 -21.47
N ILE A 49 -0.76 16.18 -21.59
CA ILE A 49 0.46 15.42 -21.89
C ILE A 49 0.92 14.64 -20.66
N SER A 50 1.09 15.34 -19.54
CA SER A 50 1.55 14.74 -18.29
C SER A 50 1.18 15.59 -17.09
N VAL A 51 0.95 14.93 -15.96
CA VAL A 51 0.85 15.55 -14.65
C VAL A 51 1.95 14.93 -13.81
N ASN A 52 3.06 15.65 -13.62
CA ASN A 52 4.16 15.17 -12.79
C ASN A 52 3.86 15.51 -11.34
N GLU A 53 3.45 14.51 -10.55
CA GLU A 53 3.06 14.74 -9.16
C GLU A 53 4.24 15.11 -8.28
N ARG A 54 5.41 14.53 -8.54
CA ARG A 54 6.61 14.76 -7.74
C ARG A 54 7.14 16.19 -7.88
N GLU A 55 7.17 16.69 -9.11
CA GLU A 55 7.61 18.05 -9.42
C GLU A 55 6.48 19.08 -9.28
N GLN A 56 5.23 18.63 -9.14
CA GLN A 56 4.04 19.49 -9.05
C GLN A 56 3.82 20.32 -10.32
N ILE A 57 4.03 19.70 -11.48
CA ILE A 57 3.93 20.37 -12.79
C ILE A 57 2.90 19.64 -13.66
N MET A 58 1.94 20.39 -14.18
CA MET A 58 0.99 19.93 -15.19
C MET A 58 1.41 20.46 -16.57
N THR A 59 1.58 19.55 -17.53
CA THR A 59 1.93 19.86 -18.93
C THR A 59 0.73 19.64 -19.84
N THR A 60 0.29 20.71 -20.50
CA THR A 60 -0.88 20.71 -21.39
C THR A 60 -0.54 21.27 -22.76
N ASN A 61 -1.04 20.64 -23.82
CA ASN A 61 -1.07 21.21 -25.17
C ASN A 61 -2.41 21.89 -25.39
N VAL A 62 -2.38 23.22 -25.54
CA VAL A 62 -3.58 24.04 -25.68
C VAL A 62 -3.44 24.97 -26.88
N TRP A 63 -4.59 25.32 -27.44
CA TRP A 63 -4.73 26.35 -28.45
C TRP A 63 -5.34 27.57 -27.76
N LEU A 64 -4.58 28.66 -27.71
CA LEU A 64 -5.02 29.89 -27.05
C LEU A 64 -5.66 30.80 -28.10
N ASN A 65 -6.99 30.81 -28.18
CA ASN A 65 -7.70 31.69 -29.10
C ASN A 65 -7.80 33.09 -28.51
N GLN A 66 -7.19 34.05 -29.18
CA GLN A 66 -7.18 35.46 -28.81
C GLN A 66 -7.84 36.26 -29.92
N GLU A 67 -8.87 37.02 -29.58
CA GLU A 67 -9.61 37.86 -30.51
C GLU A 67 -9.66 39.30 -29.98
N TRP A 68 -9.26 40.26 -30.82
CA TRP A 68 -9.34 41.69 -30.52
C TRP A 68 -9.60 42.48 -31.80
N ILE A 69 -9.76 43.80 -31.69
CA ILE A 69 -10.04 44.69 -32.81
C ILE A 69 -8.92 45.73 -32.91
N ASP A 70 -8.30 45.84 -34.09
CA ASP A 70 -7.37 46.93 -34.44
C ASP A 70 -7.98 47.78 -35.56
N TYR A 71 -8.37 49.01 -35.22
CA TYR A 71 -8.99 49.94 -36.17
C TYR A 71 -8.06 50.32 -37.33
N ARG A 72 -6.73 50.27 -37.12
CA ARG A 72 -5.73 50.66 -38.14
C ARG A 72 -5.65 49.64 -39.27
N LEU A 73 -5.97 48.38 -38.97
CA LEU A 73 -5.96 47.24 -39.89
C LEU A 73 -7.32 46.99 -40.53
N SER A 74 -8.14 48.04 -40.70
CA SER A 74 -9.42 47.99 -41.41
C SER A 74 -9.27 48.48 -42.86
N TRP A 75 -10.05 47.88 -43.77
CA TRP A 75 -10.10 48.27 -45.18
C TRP A 75 -11.49 48.04 -45.77
N LYS A 76 -11.77 48.71 -46.89
CA LYS A 76 -12.99 48.48 -47.67
C LYS A 76 -12.76 47.36 -48.69
N PRO A 77 -13.52 46.26 -48.65
CA PRO A 77 -13.34 45.17 -49.61
C PRO A 77 -13.53 45.61 -51.07
N SER A 78 -14.38 46.61 -51.32
CA SER A 78 -14.63 47.15 -52.66
C SER A 78 -13.39 47.70 -53.36
N ASP A 79 -12.40 48.19 -52.60
CA ASP A 79 -11.17 48.78 -53.16
C ASP A 79 -10.11 47.71 -53.51
N TYR A 80 -10.31 46.47 -53.05
CA TYR A 80 -9.36 45.35 -53.14
C TYR A 80 -10.05 44.05 -53.57
N GLU A 81 -10.81 44.11 -54.66
CA GLU A 81 -11.44 42.93 -55.31
C GLU A 81 -12.28 42.03 -54.37
N GLY A 82 -12.85 42.58 -53.29
CA GLY A 82 -13.71 41.85 -52.36
C GLY A 82 -12.98 41.03 -51.29
N ILE A 83 -11.70 41.29 -51.02
CA ILE A 83 -10.94 40.60 -49.97
C ILE A 83 -11.54 40.91 -48.59
N ASN A 84 -12.03 39.87 -47.91
CA ASN A 84 -12.64 39.98 -46.58
C ASN A 84 -11.73 39.54 -45.43
N LYS A 85 -10.69 38.76 -45.73
CA LYS A 85 -9.75 38.21 -44.75
C LYS A 85 -8.34 38.22 -45.31
N LEU A 86 -7.38 38.56 -44.46
CA LEU A 86 -5.95 38.59 -44.77
C LEU A 86 -5.19 37.82 -43.69
N ARG A 87 -4.11 37.12 -44.07
CA ARG A 87 -3.24 36.42 -43.12
C ARG A 87 -1.93 37.18 -43.00
N ILE A 88 -1.65 37.69 -41.80
CA ILE A 88 -0.45 38.48 -41.52
C ILE A 88 0.39 37.71 -40.49
N PRO A 89 1.71 37.60 -40.65
CA PRO A 89 2.55 37.02 -39.60
C PRO A 89 2.44 37.83 -38.31
N ALA A 90 2.19 37.16 -37.18
CA ALA A 90 1.88 37.81 -35.92
C ALA A 90 2.98 38.81 -35.46
N LYS A 91 4.25 38.57 -35.81
CA LYS A 91 5.39 39.44 -35.46
C LYS A 91 5.37 40.84 -36.09
N HIS A 92 4.56 41.07 -37.12
CA HIS A 92 4.44 42.36 -37.81
C HIS A 92 3.28 43.21 -37.30
N ILE A 93 2.37 42.65 -36.49
CA ILE A 93 1.24 43.35 -35.89
C ILE A 93 1.45 43.54 -34.38
N TRP A 94 0.70 44.46 -33.79
CA TRP A 94 0.58 44.55 -32.34
C TRP A 94 -0.11 43.29 -31.82
N LEU A 95 0.45 42.70 -30.77
CA LEU A 95 -0.08 41.53 -30.09
C LEU A 95 -0.15 41.85 -28.59
N PRO A 96 -1.21 41.41 -27.90
CA PRO A 96 -1.22 41.42 -26.46
C PRO A 96 -0.27 40.35 -25.91
N ASP A 97 0.44 40.68 -24.84
CA ASP A 97 1.44 39.84 -24.19
C ASP A 97 0.81 38.98 -23.07
N ILE A 98 -0.18 38.18 -23.46
CA ILE A 98 -0.86 37.27 -22.55
C ILE A 98 0.06 36.07 -22.27
N VAL A 99 0.46 35.94 -21.01
CA VAL A 99 1.36 34.89 -20.53
C VAL A 99 0.73 34.08 -19.40
N LEU A 100 1.26 32.87 -19.18
CA LEU A 100 0.91 32.04 -18.04
C LEU A 100 1.73 32.49 -16.82
N TYR A 101 1.06 33.02 -15.79
CA TYR A 101 1.75 33.52 -14.59
C TYR A 101 2.25 32.40 -13.66
N ASN A 102 1.48 31.33 -13.51
CA ASN A 102 1.87 30.17 -12.71
C ASN A 102 2.70 29.17 -13.52
N ASN A 103 3.62 29.65 -14.34
CA ASN A 103 4.52 28.84 -15.16
C ASN A 103 5.66 28.25 -14.31
N ALA A 104 6.01 26.99 -14.56
CA ALA A 104 7.11 26.28 -13.90
C ALA A 104 8.39 26.19 -14.74
N ASP A 105 8.34 26.44 -16.06
CA ASP A 105 9.47 26.24 -17.00
C ASP A 105 10.34 27.50 -17.20
N GLY A 106 9.85 28.67 -16.77
CA GLY A 106 10.51 29.97 -16.98
C GLY A 106 10.41 30.52 -18.40
N THR A 107 9.88 29.75 -19.36
CA THR A 107 9.59 30.19 -20.74
C THR A 107 8.15 30.70 -20.85
N TYR A 108 7.98 32.02 -20.87
CA TYR A 108 6.65 32.66 -20.89
C TYR A 108 6.10 32.89 -22.31
N GLU A 109 6.96 32.82 -23.33
CA GLU A 109 6.55 32.98 -24.72
C GLU A 109 5.87 31.73 -25.30
N VAL A 110 5.00 31.94 -26.28
CA VAL A 110 4.31 30.86 -26.98
C VAL A 110 5.28 30.07 -27.87
N SER A 111 5.11 28.75 -27.95
CA SER A 111 6.03 27.84 -28.65
C SER A 111 6.19 28.14 -30.15
N LEU A 112 5.13 28.65 -30.80
CA LEU A 112 5.14 28.97 -32.22
C LEU A 112 4.31 30.23 -32.52
N TYR A 113 4.96 31.23 -33.10
CA TYR A 113 4.28 32.41 -33.64
C TYR A 113 3.67 32.08 -35.01
N THR A 114 2.38 31.75 -35.02
CA THR A 114 1.60 31.51 -36.25
C THR A 114 1.14 32.82 -36.90
N ASN A 115 0.60 32.74 -38.12
CA ASN A 115 -0.04 33.89 -38.76
C ASN A 115 -1.38 34.21 -38.07
N ALA A 116 -1.66 35.50 -37.88
CA ALA A 116 -2.95 35.98 -37.44
C ALA A 116 -3.90 36.17 -38.63
N ILE A 117 -5.18 35.91 -38.43
CA ILE A 117 -6.23 36.15 -39.41
C ILE A 117 -6.87 37.49 -39.10
N VAL A 118 -6.73 38.45 -40.01
CA VAL A 118 -7.33 39.78 -39.91
C VAL A 118 -8.54 39.84 -40.84
N LYS A 119 -9.68 40.33 -40.35
CA LYS A 119 -10.88 40.59 -41.15
C LYS A 119 -10.95 42.06 -41.56
N ASN A 120 -11.70 42.36 -42.62
CA ASN A 120 -11.88 43.71 -43.17
C ASN A 120 -12.36 44.76 -42.15
N ASN A 121 -13.12 44.34 -41.13
CA ASN A 121 -13.59 45.20 -40.04
C ASN A 121 -12.52 45.52 -38.98
N GLY A 122 -11.28 45.03 -39.14
CA GLY A 122 -10.19 45.18 -38.18
C GLY A 122 -10.20 44.12 -37.05
N SER A 123 -11.11 43.15 -37.07
CA SER A 123 -11.09 42.03 -36.11
C SER A 123 -9.93 41.09 -36.43
N ILE A 124 -9.09 40.86 -35.42
CA ILE A 124 -7.91 40.00 -35.49
C ILE A 124 -8.18 38.77 -34.64
N ARG A 125 -7.94 37.60 -35.22
CA ARG A 125 -7.94 36.32 -34.54
C ARG A 125 -6.56 35.69 -34.62
N TRP A 126 -5.97 35.43 -33.46
CA TRP A 126 -4.69 34.75 -33.35
C TRP A 126 -4.85 33.49 -32.49
N LEU A 127 -4.41 32.37 -33.02
CA LEU A 127 -4.58 31.04 -32.42
C LEU A 127 -3.24 30.29 -32.46
N PRO A 128 -2.27 30.67 -31.60
CA PRO A 128 -1.01 29.95 -31.53
C PRO A 128 -1.17 28.65 -30.72
N PRO A 129 -0.54 27.55 -31.14
CA PRO A 129 -0.41 26.34 -30.33
C PRO A 129 0.66 26.55 -29.25
N ALA A 130 0.35 26.17 -28.02
CA ALA A 130 1.23 26.35 -26.88
C ALA A 130 1.29 25.07 -26.02
N ILE A 131 2.50 24.68 -25.63
CA ILE A 131 2.71 23.70 -24.58
C ILE A 131 3.01 24.46 -23.30
N TYR A 132 2.06 24.46 -22.37
CA TYR A 132 2.21 25.10 -21.08
C TYR A 132 2.61 24.10 -20.00
N LYS A 133 3.61 24.47 -19.20
CA LYS A 133 3.96 23.78 -17.96
C LYS A 133 3.56 24.65 -16.78
N SER A 134 2.44 24.30 -16.16
CA SER A 134 1.90 25.04 -15.02
C SER A 134 2.28 24.41 -13.70
N ALA A 135 2.61 25.23 -12.72
CA ALA A 135 2.74 24.81 -11.33
C ALA A 135 1.34 24.53 -10.76
N CYS A 136 1.14 23.30 -10.28
CA CYS A 136 -0.11 22.84 -9.71
C CYS A 136 0.14 22.08 -8.41
N LYS A 137 -0.50 22.51 -7.34
CA LYS A 137 -0.44 21.81 -6.05
C LYS A 137 -1.26 20.52 -6.13
N ILE A 138 -0.62 19.38 -5.83
CA ILE A 138 -1.25 18.06 -5.87
C ILE A 138 -1.69 17.62 -4.47
N GLU A 139 -2.94 17.17 -4.35
CA GLU A 139 -3.52 16.66 -3.11
C GLU A 139 -3.47 15.13 -3.09
N VAL A 140 -2.58 14.56 -2.25
CA VAL A 140 -2.26 13.12 -2.29
C VAL A 140 -2.97 12.28 -1.24
N ARG A 141 -3.91 12.88 -0.49
CA ARG A 141 -4.59 12.25 0.64
C ARG A 141 -5.25 10.91 0.28
N HIS A 142 -5.91 10.86 -0.87
CA HIS A 142 -6.69 9.71 -1.35
C HIS A 142 -6.04 8.96 -2.52
N PHE A 143 -4.74 9.12 -2.74
CA PHE A 143 -4.01 8.41 -3.79
C PHE A 143 -4.24 6.88 -3.73
N PRO A 144 -4.52 6.19 -4.86
CA PRO A 144 -4.65 6.64 -6.26
C PRO A 144 -6.09 6.96 -6.71
N PHE A 145 -7.03 7.12 -5.77
CA PHE A 145 -8.45 7.43 -6.04
C PHE A 145 -8.72 8.93 -5.92
N ASP A 146 -7.73 9.74 -6.31
CA ASP A 146 -7.69 11.17 -6.12
C ASP A 146 -8.36 11.95 -7.27
N GLN A 147 -8.87 13.13 -6.92
CA GLN A 147 -9.23 14.19 -7.85
C GLN A 147 -8.26 15.35 -7.62
N GLN A 148 -7.81 15.96 -8.72
CA GLN A 148 -6.91 17.11 -8.68
C GLN A 148 -7.58 18.32 -9.30
N ASN A 149 -7.27 19.49 -8.76
CA ASN A 149 -7.72 20.77 -9.29
C ASN A 149 -6.50 21.64 -9.61
N CYS A 150 -6.07 21.58 -10.87
CA CYS A 150 -4.98 22.40 -11.38
C CYS A 150 -5.51 23.67 -12.04
N THR A 151 -4.70 24.73 -12.13
CA THR A 151 -5.16 25.99 -12.72
C THR A 151 -4.18 26.51 -13.75
N LEU A 152 -4.68 27.12 -14.81
CA LEU A 152 -3.89 27.93 -15.75
C LEU A 152 -4.31 29.39 -15.58
N LYS A 153 -3.38 30.25 -15.13
CA LYS A 153 -3.64 31.67 -14.89
C LYS A 153 -3.04 32.52 -16.00
N PHE A 154 -3.89 33.04 -16.87
CA PHE A 154 -3.49 33.93 -17.97
C PHE A 154 -3.66 35.39 -17.58
N ARG A 155 -2.62 36.19 -17.83
CA ARG A 155 -2.65 37.64 -17.65
C ARG A 155 -1.64 38.33 -18.59
N SER A 156 -1.86 39.60 -18.90
CA SER A 156 -0.92 40.46 -19.61
C SER A 156 0.31 40.77 -18.74
N TRP A 157 1.51 40.69 -19.31
CA TRP A 157 2.74 40.97 -18.57
C TRP A 157 3.02 42.48 -18.40
N THR A 158 2.75 43.27 -19.44
CA THR A 158 3.07 44.71 -19.50
C THR A 158 1.87 45.62 -19.25
N TYR A 159 0.67 45.22 -19.68
CA TYR A 159 -0.53 46.04 -19.58
C TYR A 159 -1.37 45.73 -18.33
N ASP A 160 -1.94 46.77 -17.75
CA ASP A 160 -2.88 46.69 -16.62
C ASP A 160 -4.35 46.71 -17.07
N HIS A 161 -5.26 46.44 -16.14
CA HIS A 161 -6.72 46.50 -16.38
C HIS A 161 -7.21 47.87 -16.88
N THR A 162 -6.45 48.94 -16.67
CA THR A 162 -6.75 50.30 -17.15
C THR A 162 -6.46 50.50 -18.64
N GLU A 163 -5.73 49.58 -19.29
CA GLU A 163 -5.37 49.68 -20.70
C GLU A 163 -5.97 48.54 -21.54
N ILE A 164 -6.05 47.34 -20.96
CA ILE A 164 -6.53 46.13 -21.60
C ILE A 164 -7.56 45.46 -20.70
N ASP A 165 -8.68 45.06 -21.28
CA ASP A 165 -9.69 44.27 -20.60
C ASP A 165 -9.71 42.84 -21.15
N MET A 166 -9.44 41.86 -20.28
CA MET A 166 -9.49 40.44 -20.65
C MET A 166 -10.89 39.88 -20.37
N VAL A 167 -11.53 39.37 -21.42
CA VAL A 167 -12.90 38.84 -21.39
C VAL A 167 -12.88 37.37 -21.80
N LEU A 168 -13.63 36.52 -21.09
CA LEU A 168 -13.80 35.13 -21.52
C LEU A 168 -14.83 35.07 -22.64
N LYS A 169 -14.47 34.43 -23.75
CA LYS A 169 -15.40 34.17 -24.85
C LYS A 169 -16.45 33.13 -24.50
N THR A 170 -16.05 32.08 -23.79
CA THR A 170 -16.91 31.00 -23.29
C THR A 170 -16.60 30.73 -21.81
N SER A 171 -17.62 30.35 -21.03
CA SER A 171 -17.46 30.02 -19.60
C SER A 171 -16.75 28.69 -19.35
N MET A 172 -16.66 27.83 -20.36
CA MET A 172 -15.92 26.56 -20.32
C MET A 172 -14.86 26.56 -21.42
N ALA A 173 -13.75 25.88 -21.18
CA ALA A 173 -12.76 25.60 -22.22
C ALA A 173 -13.34 24.63 -23.26
N SER A 174 -12.98 24.81 -24.53
CA SER A 174 -13.35 23.86 -25.57
C SER A 174 -12.50 22.59 -25.47
N MET A 175 -13.11 21.45 -25.80
CA MET A 175 -12.47 20.14 -25.91
C MET A 175 -12.74 19.52 -27.29
N ASP A 176 -13.04 20.33 -28.31
CA ASP A 176 -13.51 19.83 -29.62
C ASP A 176 -12.44 18.94 -30.31
N ASP A 177 -11.15 19.27 -30.15
CA ASP A 177 -10.00 18.53 -30.67
C ASP A 177 -9.24 17.75 -29.57
N PHE A 178 -9.95 17.33 -28.51
CA PHE A 178 -9.33 16.67 -27.36
C PHE A 178 -8.98 15.19 -27.64
N THR A 179 -7.73 14.83 -27.38
CA THR A 179 -7.27 13.43 -27.34
C THR A 179 -7.27 12.91 -25.90
N PRO A 180 -8.05 11.85 -25.58
CA PRO A 180 -8.16 11.37 -24.21
C PRO A 180 -6.85 10.77 -23.69
N SER A 181 -6.54 11.04 -22.43
CA SER A 181 -5.37 10.47 -21.75
C SER A 181 -5.65 9.07 -21.22
N GLY A 182 -4.62 8.23 -21.22
CA GLY A 182 -4.67 6.87 -20.68
C GLY A 182 -4.68 6.82 -19.14
N GLU A 183 -4.26 7.90 -18.47
CA GLU A 183 -4.10 7.93 -17.01
C GLU A 183 -5.12 8.85 -16.32
N TRP A 184 -5.50 9.94 -16.96
CA TRP A 184 -6.35 10.98 -16.38
C TRP A 184 -7.62 11.19 -17.20
N ASP A 185 -8.75 11.31 -16.51
CA ASP A 185 -10.02 11.75 -17.08
C ASP A 185 -10.27 13.22 -16.72
N ILE A 186 -10.70 14.00 -17.71
CA ILE A 186 -11.10 15.40 -17.49
C ILE A 186 -12.56 15.41 -17.05
N VAL A 187 -12.84 15.91 -15.83
CA VAL A 187 -14.20 15.99 -15.28
C VAL A 187 -14.86 17.30 -15.72
N ALA A 188 -14.15 18.42 -15.56
CA ALA A 188 -14.64 19.73 -15.95
C ALA A 188 -13.48 20.73 -16.20
N LEU A 189 -13.69 21.67 -17.12
CA LEU A 189 -12.77 22.77 -17.43
C LEU A 189 -13.45 24.16 -17.38
N PRO A 190 -13.89 24.64 -16.21
CA PRO A 190 -14.49 25.95 -16.11
C PRO A 190 -13.44 27.06 -16.27
N GLY A 191 -13.82 28.14 -16.96
CA GLY A 191 -13.07 29.38 -17.03
C GLY A 191 -13.71 30.45 -16.16
N ARG A 192 -12.90 31.20 -15.41
CA ARG A 192 -13.34 32.36 -14.61
C ARG A 192 -12.47 33.57 -14.86
N ARG A 193 -13.09 34.74 -14.85
CA ARG A 193 -12.42 36.05 -14.81
C ARG A 193 -12.32 36.49 -13.35
N THR A 194 -11.12 36.79 -12.87
CA THR A 194 -10.94 37.38 -11.53
C THR A 194 -10.51 38.83 -11.66
N VAL A 195 -11.20 39.69 -10.92
CA VAL A 195 -10.81 41.09 -10.73
C VAL A 195 -10.64 41.27 -9.23
N ASN A 196 -9.52 41.84 -8.81
CA ASN A 196 -9.26 42.06 -7.40
C ASN A 196 -9.90 43.39 -6.97
N PRO A 197 -10.85 43.41 -6.02
CA PRO A 197 -11.44 44.66 -5.56
C PRO A 197 -10.44 45.60 -4.87
N LEU A 198 -9.37 45.05 -4.30
CA LEU A 198 -8.34 45.81 -3.58
C LEU A 198 -7.27 46.39 -4.53
N ASP A 199 -7.09 45.78 -5.70
CA ASP A 199 -6.13 46.20 -6.72
C ASP A 199 -6.87 46.37 -8.06
N PRO A 200 -7.31 47.60 -8.40
CA PRO A 200 -8.10 47.86 -9.60
C PRO A 200 -7.32 47.62 -10.90
N ASN A 201 -5.99 47.47 -10.85
CA ASN A 201 -5.17 47.19 -12.02
C ASN A 201 -5.10 45.67 -12.31
N TYR A 202 -5.55 44.84 -11.37
CA TYR A 202 -5.47 43.39 -11.47
C TYR A 202 -6.65 42.80 -12.24
N VAL A 203 -6.34 42.17 -13.37
CA VAL A 203 -7.26 41.29 -14.10
C VAL A 203 -6.53 40.02 -14.49
N ASP A 204 -7.18 38.87 -14.31
CA ASP A 204 -6.70 37.60 -14.83
C ASP A 204 -7.86 36.73 -15.35
N VAL A 205 -7.50 35.80 -16.23
CA VAL A 205 -8.40 34.75 -16.71
C VAL A 205 -7.80 33.42 -16.27
N THR A 206 -8.51 32.73 -15.37
CA THR A 206 -8.08 31.43 -14.86
C THR A 206 -8.97 30.33 -15.43
N TYR A 207 -8.35 29.27 -15.95
CA TYR A 207 -9.03 28.02 -16.28
C TYR A 207 -8.68 26.97 -15.24
N ASP A 208 -9.69 26.36 -14.62
CA ASP A 208 -9.49 25.25 -13.69
C ASP A 208 -9.56 23.91 -14.43
N PHE A 209 -8.71 22.99 -14.04
CA PHE A 209 -8.57 21.65 -14.57
C PHE A 209 -8.94 20.67 -13.47
N ILE A 210 -10.22 20.28 -13.45
CA ILE A 210 -10.71 19.27 -12.52
C ILE A 210 -10.53 17.91 -13.19
N ILE A 211 -9.52 17.17 -12.74
CA ILE A 211 -9.10 15.90 -13.34
C ILE A 211 -9.20 14.77 -12.32
N LYS A 212 -9.54 13.56 -12.80
CA LYS A 212 -9.68 12.35 -11.99
C LYS A 212 -8.74 11.26 -12.51
N ARG A 213 -8.02 10.61 -11.60
CA ARG A 213 -7.09 9.53 -11.97
C ARG A 213 -7.83 8.23 -12.31
N LYS A 214 -7.32 7.48 -13.28
CA LYS A 214 -7.67 6.07 -13.53
C LYS A 214 -6.83 5.17 -12.60
N PRO A 215 -7.42 4.53 -11.58
CA PRO A 215 -6.65 3.91 -10.49
C PRO A 215 -6.10 2.52 -10.80
N LEU A 216 -6.46 1.92 -11.95
CA LEU A 216 -6.24 0.49 -12.23
C LEU A 216 -4.76 0.09 -12.15
N PHE A 217 -3.87 0.89 -12.74
CA PHE A 217 -2.43 0.62 -12.77
C PHE A 217 -1.84 0.54 -11.35
N TYR A 218 -2.15 1.52 -10.50
CA TYR A 218 -1.68 1.58 -9.12
C TYR A 218 -2.36 0.53 -8.23
N THR A 219 -3.63 0.21 -8.51
CA THR A 219 -4.35 -0.83 -7.77
C THR A 219 -3.67 -2.19 -7.95
N ILE A 220 -3.36 -2.56 -9.19
CA ILE A 220 -2.73 -3.86 -9.50
C ILE A 220 -1.26 -3.90 -9.04
N ASN A 221 -0.49 -2.86 -9.31
CA ASN A 221 0.96 -2.89 -9.10
C ASN A 221 1.41 -2.46 -7.71
N LEU A 222 0.56 -1.76 -6.95
CA LEU A 222 0.92 -1.19 -5.65
C LEU A 222 0.00 -1.72 -4.54
N ILE A 223 -1.32 -1.65 -4.71
CA ILE A 223 -2.27 -2.05 -3.65
C ILE A 223 -2.29 -3.57 -3.45
N ILE A 224 -2.44 -4.37 -4.52
CA ILE A 224 -2.54 -5.84 -4.41
C ILE A 224 -1.28 -6.45 -3.75
N PRO A 225 -0.04 -6.15 -4.18
CA PRO A 225 1.16 -6.66 -3.53
C PRO A 225 1.26 -6.25 -2.06
N CYS A 226 0.88 -5.00 -1.74
CA CYS A 226 0.90 -4.52 -0.36
C CYS A 226 -0.05 -5.33 0.54
N VAL A 227 -1.27 -5.63 0.08
CA VAL A 227 -2.23 -6.46 0.83
C VAL A 227 -1.70 -7.89 1.01
N LEU A 228 -1.10 -8.48 -0.03
CA LEU A 228 -0.50 -9.81 0.05
C LEU A 228 0.64 -9.86 1.06
N ILE A 229 1.55 -8.88 1.06
CA ILE A 229 2.66 -8.82 2.02
C ILE A 229 2.14 -8.69 3.46
N THR A 230 1.07 -7.90 3.67
CA THR A 230 0.47 -7.79 5.01
C THR A 230 -0.18 -9.09 5.48
N SER A 231 -0.69 -9.91 4.55
CA SER A 231 -1.19 -11.25 4.90
C SER A 231 -0.06 -12.21 5.28
N LEU A 232 1.10 -12.12 4.61
CA LEU A 232 2.29 -12.90 4.93
C LEU A 232 2.84 -12.56 6.33
N ALA A 233 2.76 -11.30 6.74
CA ALA A 233 3.16 -10.87 8.08
C ALA A 233 2.38 -11.59 9.21
N ILE A 234 1.10 -11.89 8.98
CA ILE A 234 0.25 -12.63 9.93
C ILE A 234 0.59 -14.13 9.88
N LEU A 235 0.85 -14.66 8.68
CA LEU A 235 1.15 -16.08 8.46
C LEU A 235 2.40 -16.55 9.23
N VAL A 236 3.33 -15.64 9.56
CA VAL A 236 4.51 -15.91 10.40
C VAL A 236 4.17 -16.62 11.72
N PHE A 237 3.09 -16.20 12.40
CA PHE A 237 2.69 -16.77 13.69
C PHE A 237 2.00 -18.14 13.55
N TYR A 238 1.73 -18.58 12.32
CA TYR A 238 1.22 -19.91 12.04
C TYR A 238 2.36 -20.91 11.79
N LEU A 239 3.55 -20.43 11.42
CA LEU A 239 4.69 -21.28 11.11
C LEU A 239 5.32 -21.85 12.40
N PRO A 240 5.46 -23.18 12.52
CA PRO A 240 6.07 -23.78 13.70
C PRO A 240 7.54 -23.36 13.85
N SER A 241 7.97 -23.16 15.09
CA SER A 241 9.35 -22.77 15.43
C SER A 241 10.39 -23.85 15.15
N ASP A 242 10.00 -25.13 15.01
CA ASP A 242 10.92 -26.22 14.68
C ASP A 242 11.53 -26.10 13.26
N CYS A 243 10.88 -25.36 12.34
CA CYS A 243 11.33 -25.25 10.94
C CYS A 243 12.51 -24.29 10.72
N GLY A 244 12.88 -23.45 11.70
CA GLY A 244 13.99 -22.49 11.57
C GLY A 244 13.75 -21.29 10.62
N GLU A 245 12.86 -21.41 9.64
CA GLU A 245 12.61 -20.37 8.61
C GLU A 245 11.75 -19.18 9.06
N LYS A 246 11.26 -19.19 10.30
CA LYS A 246 10.40 -18.14 10.85
C LYS A 246 11.05 -16.76 10.79
N MET A 247 12.34 -16.67 11.14
CA MET A 247 13.08 -15.41 11.15
C MET A 247 13.35 -14.89 9.74
N THR A 248 13.69 -15.79 8.81
CA THR A 248 13.89 -15.48 7.40
C THR A 248 12.66 -14.83 6.81
N LEU A 249 11.48 -15.43 7.00
CA LEU A 249 10.21 -14.90 6.49
C LEU A 249 9.91 -13.50 7.04
N CYS A 250 10.13 -13.26 8.34
CA CYS A 250 9.88 -11.95 8.94
C CYS A 250 10.79 -10.86 8.36
N ILE A 251 12.09 -11.16 8.20
CA ILE A 251 13.07 -10.20 7.67
C ILE A 251 12.77 -9.90 6.21
N SER A 252 12.45 -10.92 5.39
CA SER A 252 12.07 -10.74 3.99
C SER A 252 10.81 -9.88 3.83
N VAL A 253 9.80 -10.07 4.69
CA VAL A 253 8.58 -9.25 4.70
C VAL A 253 8.89 -7.80 5.07
N LEU A 254 9.73 -7.56 6.09
CA LEU A 254 10.15 -6.20 6.47
C LEU A 254 10.90 -5.50 5.33
N LEU A 255 11.83 -6.20 4.68
CA LEU A 255 12.58 -5.65 3.55
C LEU A 255 11.67 -5.36 2.35
N ALA A 256 10.69 -6.22 2.07
CA ALA A 256 9.72 -5.96 1.02
C ALA A 256 8.91 -4.69 1.32
N LEU A 257 8.41 -4.53 2.56
CA LEU A 257 7.68 -3.33 2.98
C LEU A 257 8.52 -2.05 2.87
N THR A 258 9.81 -2.09 3.22
CA THR A 258 10.68 -0.92 3.10
C THR A 258 10.91 -0.55 1.63
N VAL A 259 11.07 -1.52 0.73
CA VAL A 259 11.17 -1.27 -0.72
C VAL A 259 9.89 -0.63 -1.26
N PHE A 260 8.70 -1.12 -0.87
CA PHE A 260 7.43 -0.49 -1.28
C PHE A 260 7.27 0.93 -0.72
N LEU A 261 7.73 1.19 0.51
CA LEU A 261 7.74 2.53 1.11
C LEU A 261 8.68 3.48 0.35
N LEU A 262 9.85 3.01 -0.08
CA LEU A 262 10.77 3.80 -0.91
C LEU A 262 10.24 4.04 -2.34
N LEU A 263 9.45 3.10 -2.87
CA LEU A 263 8.78 3.25 -4.17
C LEU A 263 7.71 4.35 -4.09
N ILE A 264 6.86 4.36 -3.05
CA ILE A 264 5.83 5.40 -2.91
C ILE A 264 6.45 6.78 -2.67
N SER A 265 7.54 6.89 -1.91
CA SER A 265 8.23 8.16 -1.66
C SER A 265 8.89 8.74 -2.91
N LYS A 266 9.08 7.94 -3.98
CA LYS A 266 9.60 8.41 -5.27
C LYS A 266 8.50 8.88 -6.22
N ILE A 267 7.27 8.40 -6.05
CA ILE A 267 6.11 8.76 -6.90
C ILE A 267 5.42 10.00 -6.35
N VAL A 268 5.21 10.04 -5.04
CA VAL A 268 4.47 11.12 -4.36
C VAL A 268 5.40 12.33 -4.14
N PRO A 269 4.90 13.57 -4.29
CA PRO A 269 5.68 14.76 -3.98
C PRO A 269 6.16 14.79 -2.52
N PRO A 270 7.36 15.34 -2.25
CA PRO A 270 7.89 15.50 -0.89
C PRO A 270 7.20 16.67 -0.17
N THR A 271 5.89 16.56 0.05
CA THR A 271 5.10 17.55 0.80
C THR A 271 4.73 17.03 2.18
N SER A 272 4.71 17.93 3.16
CA SER A 272 4.35 17.63 4.55
C SER A 272 2.88 17.95 4.88
N LEU A 273 2.13 18.50 3.92
CA LEU A 273 0.74 18.92 4.14
C LEU A 273 -0.16 17.73 4.49
N ASP A 274 -0.02 16.64 3.75
CA ASP A 274 -0.76 15.41 3.98
C ASP A 274 0.06 14.21 3.55
N VAL A 275 0.04 13.15 4.36
CA VAL A 275 0.62 11.85 4.02
C VAL A 275 -0.44 11.01 3.31
N PRO A 276 -0.14 10.40 2.15
CA PRO A 276 -1.09 9.56 1.41
C PRO A 276 -1.57 8.40 2.27
N LEU A 277 -2.83 7.99 2.10
CA LEU A 277 -3.42 6.90 2.89
C LEU A 277 -2.60 5.60 2.80
N ILE A 278 -2.11 5.27 1.60
CA ILE A 278 -1.25 4.10 1.40
C ILE A 278 0.07 4.21 2.16
N GLY A 279 0.63 5.42 2.28
CA GLY A 279 1.83 5.68 3.09
C GLY A 279 1.54 5.46 4.58
N LYS A 280 0.39 5.95 5.08
CA LYS A 280 -0.06 5.68 6.46
C LYS A 280 -0.23 4.18 6.71
N TYR A 281 -0.82 3.46 5.76
CA TYR A 281 -0.98 2.00 5.83
C TYR A 281 0.37 1.28 5.87
N LEU A 282 1.29 1.57 4.95
CA LEU A 282 2.63 0.99 4.93
C LEU A 282 3.39 1.26 6.23
N MET A 283 3.34 2.49 6.77
CA MET A 283 3.96 2.83 8.05
C MET A 283 3.36 2.04 9.22
N PHE A 284 2.03 1.93 9.28
CA PHE A 284 1.35 1.11 10.29
C PHE A 284 1.79 -0.35 10.20
N THR A 285 1.84 -0.92 8.99
CA THR A 285 2.25 -2.32 8.78
C THR A 285 3.72 -2.55 9.10
N MET A 286 4.60 -1.58 8.86
CA MET A 286 6.02 -1.65 9.18
C MET A 286 6.25 -1.71 10.70
N VAL A 287 5.51 -0.88 11.46
CA VAL A 287 5.51 -0.91 12.92
C VAL A 287 4.98 -2.26 13.43
N LEU A 288 3.86 -2.73 12.87
CA LEU A 288 3.27 -4.04 13.20
C LEU A 288 4.26 -5.20 12.96
N VAL A 289 4.93 -5.23 11.82
CA VAL A 289 5.93 -6.26 11.47
C VAL A 289 7.14 -6.20 12.39
N THR A 290 7.57 -5.01 12.80
CA THR A 290 8.67 -4.85 13.75
C THR A 290 8.32 -5.45 15.12
N PHE A 291 7.10 -5.19 15.63
CA PHE A 291 6.63 -5.85 16.85
C PHE A 291 6.48 -7.37 16.68
N SER A 292 6.08 -7.83 15.48
CA SER A 292 6.01 -9.26 15.16
C SER A 292 7.38 -9.94 15.20
N ILE A 293 8.43 -9.30 14.68
CA ILE A 293 9.82 -9.80 14.75
C ILE A 293 10.27 -9.95 16.20
N VAL A 294 10.11 -8.91 17.02
CA VAL A 294 10.51 -8.94 18.45
C VAL A 294 9.79 -10.06 19.20
N THR A 295 8.48 -10.20 18.95
CA THR A 295 7.66 -11.26 19.54
C THR A 295 8.09 -12.64 19.08
N SER A 296 8.40 -12.80 17.79
CA SER A 296 8.88 -14.07 17.22
C SER A 296 10.23 -14.50 17.81
N VAL A 297 11.15 -13.57 18.02
CA VAL A 297 12.42 -13.83 18.74
C VAL A 297 12.16 -14.27 20.18
N CYS A 298 11.20 -13.64 20.87
CA CYS A 298 10.81 -14.03 22.22
C CYS A 298 10.22 -15.46 22.26
N VAL A 299 9.32 -15.79 21.33
CA VAL A 299 8.74 -17.14 21.18
C VAL A 299 9.82 -18.17 20.90
N LEU A 300 10.77 -17.86 20.01
CA LEU A 300 11.89 -18.74 19.69
C LEU A 300 12.81 -18.97 20.89
N ASN A 301 13.06 -17.93 21.69
CA ASN A 301 13.82 -18.05 22.94
C ASN A 301 13.11 -18.96 23.95
N VAL A 302 11.78 -18.90 24.06
CA VAL A 302 10.99 -19.80 24.92
C VAL A 302 11.02 -21.23 24.39
N HIS A 303 10.94 -21.42 23.08
CA HIS A 303 10.93 -22.74 22.43
C HIS A 303 12.21 -23.55 22.67
N HIS A 304 13.38 -22.89 22.67
CA HIS A 304 14.68 -23.55 22.84
C HIS A 304 15.14 -23.63 24.31
N ARG A 305 14.24 -23.45 25.29
CA ARG A 305 14.59 -23.64 26.71
C ARG A 305 14.70 -25.11 27.07
N SER A 306 15.78 -25.46 27.76
CA SER A 306 16.03 -26.81 28.29
C SER A 306 15.85 -26.86 29.82
N PRO A 307 15.46 -28.01 30.40
CA PRO A 307 15.38 -28.21 31.84
C PRO A 307 16.73 -28.04 32.55
N SER A 308 17.84 -28.29 31.86
CA SER A 308 19.20 -28.10 32.39
C SER A 308 19.59 -26.63 32.60
N THR A 309 18.96 -25.69 31.88
CA THR A 309 19.29 -24.26 31.95
C THR A 309 18.23 -23.43 32.67
N HIS A 310 16.95 -23.82 32.56
CA HIS A 310 15.83 -23.05 33.07
C HIS A 310 14.83 -23.92 33.83
N THR A 311 14.38 -23.45 34.98
CA THR A 311 13.27 -24.05 35.73
C THR A 311 11.96 -23.36 35.38
N MET A 312 10.88 -24.14 35.15
CA MET A 312 9.57 -23.58 34.80
C MET A 312 8.84 -23.05 36.06
N PRO A 313 8.57 -21.74 36.16
CA PRO A 313 7.89 -21.18 37.33
C PRO A 313 6.44 -21.69 37.44
N PRO A 314 5.89 -21.86 38.66
CA PRO A 314 4.53 -22.36 38.86
C PRO A 314 3.44 -21.51 38.18
N TRP A 315 3.64 -20.19 38.11
CA TRP A 315 2.68 -19.28 37.47
C TRP A 315 2.62 -19.47 35.95
N VAL A 316 3.73 -19.82 35.30
CA VAL A 316 3.78 -20.10 33.85
C VAL A 316 2.93 -21.32 33.53
N LYS A 317 2.98 -22.34 34.40
CA LYS A 317 2.15 -23.54 34.25
C LYS A 317 0.65 -23.21 34.31
N LEU A 318 0.23 -22.48 35.35
CA LEU A 318 -1.17 -22.13 35.52
C LEU A 318 -1.71 -21.27 34.35
N VAL A 319 -0.90 -20.31 33.86
CA VAL A 319 -1.33 -19.38 32.83
C VAL A 319 -1.27 -19.99 31.42
N PHE A 320 -0.13 -20.54 31.03
CA PHE A 320 0.12 -20.99 29.65
C PHE A 320 -0.22 -22.46 29.39
N LEU A 321 -0.23 -23.33 30.40
CA LEU A 321 -0.61 -24.74 30.23
C LEU A 321 -2.09 -25.02 30.54
N GLU A 322 -2.73 -24.23 31.41
CA GLU A 322 -4.12 -24.48 31.84
C GLU A 322 -5.10 -23.42 31.35
N ARG A 323 -4.92 -22.13 31.70
CA ARG A 323 -5.91 -21.09 31.39
C ARG A 323 -5.95 -20.66 29.92
N LEU A 324 -4.81 -20.29 29.34
CA LEU A 324 -4.75 -19.76 27.96
C LEU A 324 -5.15 -20.78 26.89
N PRO A 325 -4.74 -22.06 26.96
CA PRO A 325 -5.19 -23.07 26.01
C PRO A 325 -6.70 -23.27 26.02
N ALA A 326 -7.32 -23.23 27.21
CA ALA A 326 -8.77 -23.32 27.35
C ALA A 326 -9.48 -22.11 26.70
N TYR A 327 -8.92 -20.89 26.84
CA TYR A 327 -9.44 -19.68 26.19
C TYR A 327 -9.24 -19.70 24.66
N LEU A 328 -8.13 -20.25 24.18
CA LEU A 328 -7.79 -20.36 22.76
C LEU A 328 -8.34 -21.63 22.09
N PHE A 329 -9.16 -22.41 22.80
CA PHE A 329 -9.74 -23.69 22.35
C PHE A 329 -8.71 -24.72 21.86
N MET A 330 -7.52 -24.76 22.46
CA MET A 330 -6.51 -25.76 22.15
C MET A 330 -6.68 -26.98 23.05
N LYS A 331 -6.78 -28.15 22.43
CA LYS A 331 -6.61 -29.42 23.13
C LYS A 331 -5.13 -29.76 23.16
N ARG A 332 -4.62 -30.10 24.35
CA ARG A 332 -3.27 -30.65 24.49
C ARG A 332 -3.20 -31.95 23.65
N PRO A 333 -2.16 -32.14 22.81
CA PRO A 333 -1.94 -33.45 22.20
C PRO A 333 -1.85 -34.48 23.32
N GLU A 334 -2.67 -35.54 23.26
CA GLU A 334 -2.57 -36.64 24.21
C GLU A 334 -1.25 -37.38 23.97
N ASN A 335 -0.19 -36.93 24.64
CA ASN A 335 0.93 -37.83 24.90
C ASN A 335 0.42 -38.87 25.92
N ASN A 336 0.58 -40.13 25.53
CA ASN A 336 0.15 -41.37 26.21
C ASN A 336 -0.13 -41.24 27.72
N PRO A 337 -1.18 -41.90 28.24
CA PRO A 337 -1.53 -41.81 29.65
C PRO A 337 -0.31 -42.13 30.52
N PRO A 338 -0.07 -41.38 31.61
CA PRO A 338 1.03 -41.65 32.51
C PRO A 338 0.89 -43.11 32.95
N ARG A 339 1.89 -43.94 32.64
CA ARG A 339 2.00 -45.29 33.21
C ARG A 339 1.79 -45.15 34.72
N GLN A 340 0.69 -45.71 35.19
CA GLN A 340 0.20 -45.57 36.55
C GLN A 340 1.34 -45.76 37.54
N LYS A 341 1.58 -44.75 38.39
CA LYS A 341 2.30 -44.97 39.64
C LYS A 341 1.52 -46.04 40.41
N PRO A 342 2.12 -47.19 40.79
CA PRO A 342 1.38 -48.21 41.52
C PRO A 342 0.91 -47.61 42.85
N CYS A 343 -0.40 -47.43 42.98
CA CYS A 343 -1.02 -47.01 44.22
C CYS A 343 -0.87 -48.12 45.26
N ASN A 344 -0.44 -47.71 46.45
CA ASN A 344 -0.28 -48.54 47.63
C ASN A 344 -1.67 -49.07 48.07
N CYS A 345 -1.99 -50.32 47.77
CA CYS A 345 -3.27 -50.93 48.15
C CYS A 345 -3.39 -51.08 49.67
N LYS A 346 -4.28 -50.29 50.28
CA LYS A 346 -4.81 -50.55 51.62
C LYS A 346 -5.70 -51.80 51.58
N LYS A 347 -5.39 -52.78 52.42
CA LYS A 347 -6.16 -54.01 52.65
C LYS A 347 -7.55 -53.68 53.20
N ILE A 348 -8.61 -54.11 52.51
CA ILE A 348 -9.90 -54.40 53.14
C ILE A 348 -10.40 -55.74 52.57
N LYS A 349 -10.75 -56.64 53.48
CA LYS A 349 -11.24 -58.00 53.28
C LYS A 349 -12.64 -57.98 52.66
N ALA A 350 -12.92 -58.87 51.71
CA ALA A 350 -14.27 -59.36 51.46
C ALA A 350 -14.20 -60.77 50.84
N GLU A 351 -15.15 -61.60 51.25
CA GLU A 351 -15.28 -63.04 51.04
C GLU A 351 -15.66 -63.42 49.60
N HIS A 352 -15.23 -64.62 49.19
CA HIS A 352 -15.71 -65.37 48.01
C HIS A 352 -17.13 -65.95 48.28
N PRO A 353 -18.00 -66.24 47.28
CA PRO A 353 -17.74 -67.33 46.32
C PRO A 353 -18.26 -67.19 44.86
N CYS A 354 -17.45 -67.78 43.98
CA CYS A 354 -17.74 -68.59 42.78
C CYS A 354 -18.90 -68.27 41.82
N MET A 355 -18.58 -67.98 40.54
CA MET A 355 -19.09 -68.73 39.38
C MET A 355 -18.23 -68.48 38.12
N GLU A 356 -18.03 -69.53 37.33
CA GLU A 356 -17.06 -69.69 36.23
C GLU A 356 -17.65 -69.31 34.83
N PRO A 357 -16.91 -69.38 33.70
CA PRO A 357 -16.73 -68.25 32.80
C PRO A 357 -17.33 -68.45 31.39
N ALA A 358 -17.75 -67.37 30.75
CA ALA A 358 -18.03 -67.38 29.31
C ALA A 358 -17.62 -66.05 28.65
N ASP A 359 -16.75 -66.18 27.66
CA ASP A 359 -16.60 -65.34 26.48
C ASP A 359 -16.19 -63.87 26.63
N PHE A 360 -14.87 -63.62 26.64
CA PHE A 360 -14.32 -62.55 25.81
C PHE A 360 -12.82 -62.73 25.48
N TYR A 361 -12.48 -63.81 24.75
CA TYR A 361 -11.20 -63.87 24.06
C TYR A 361 -11.31 -63.13 22.72
N LYS A 362 -10.69 -61.93 22.62
CA LYS A 362 -9.99 -61.55 21.38
C LYS A 362 -8.96 -60.44 21.57
N ASN A 363 -7.72 -60.85 21.30
CA ASN A 363 -6.60 -60.10 20.74
C ASN A 363 -5.94 -58.97 21.56
N SER A 364 -4.83 -59.32 22.20
CA SER A 364 -3.60 -58.52 22.11
C SER A 364 -2.37 -59.44 22.17
N THR A 365 -1.77 -59.63 21.01
CA THR A 365 -0.49 -60.29 20.75
C THR A 365 0.66 -59.44 21.26
N TYR A 366 1.45 -59.97 22.20
CA TYR A 366 2.83 -59.54 22.43
C TYR A 366 3.73 -60.77 22.41
N PHE A 367 4.70 -60.77 21.48
CA PHE A 367 5.75 -61.77 21.37
C PHE A 367 6.78 -61.58 22.49
N LEU A 368 6.95 -62.58 23.36
CA LEU A 368 8.16 -62.74 24.16
C LEU A 368 8.99 -63.85 23.50
N ASN A 369 10.18 -63.49 23.02
CA ASN A 369 11.15 -64.44 22.48
C ASN A 369 11.84 -65.13 23.66
N THR A 370 11.32 -66.28 24.09
CA THR A 370 12.00 -67.16 25.05
C THR A 370 13.02 -68.03 24.30
N ALA A 371 14.29 -67.61 24.27
CA ALA A 371 15.37 -68.52 23.91
C ALA A 371 15.53 -69.59 25.01
N PRO A 372 15.71 -70.88 24.67
CA PRO A 372 15.72 -71.96 25.65
C PRO A 372 17.06 -72.04 26.37
N VAL A 373 17.06 -71.74 27.67
CA VAL A 373 18.19 -72.08 28.55
C VAL A 373 18.20 -73.60 28.74
N LYS A 374 19.28 -74.24 28.28
CA LYS A 374 19.60 -75.65 28.49
C LYS A 374 19.58 -75.96 29.99
N LYS A 375 18.68 -76.87 30.41
CA LYS A 375 18.77 -77.57 31.70
C LYS A 375 20.06 -78.39 31.72
N TYR A 376 20.99 -78.04 32.62
CA TYR A 376 21.95 -79.01 33.12
C TYR A 376 21.33 -79.69 34.34
N ASP A 377 21.16 -80.99 34.19
CA ASP A 377 20.64 -81.93 35.17
C ASP A 377 21.75 -82.26 36.17
N MET A 378 21.55 -82.00 37.47
CA MET A 378 22.37 -82.59 38.53
C MET A 378 21.45 -83.10 39.62
N LYS A 379 21.35 -84.43 39.66
CA LYS A 379 20.56 -85.26 40.58
C LYS A 379 20.82 -84.91 42.04
N VAL A 380 19.74 -84.80 42.82
CA VAL A 380 19.77 -85.02 44.27
C VAL A 380 18.75 -86.12 44.56
N SER A 381 19.24 -87.25 45.06
CA SER A 381 18.42 -88.40 45.47
C SER A 381 17.46 -88.02 46.59
N GLU A 382 16.20 -88.40 46.40
CA GLU A 382 15.23 -88.56 47.48
C GLU A 382 15.69 -89.69 48.43
N THR A 383 15.68 -89.41 49.73
CA THR A 383 15.31 -90.41 50.73
C THR A 383 14.30 -89.77 51.67
N LEU A 384 13.16 -90.46 51.77
CA LEU A 384 12.04 -90.19 52.66
C LEU A 384 12.51 -90.30 54.12
N ASP A 385 12.08 -89.37 54.98
CA ASP A 385 11.39 -89.76 56.21
C ASP A 385 10.63 -88.58 56.83
N SER A 386 9.43 -88.92 57.30
CA SER A 386 8.41 -88.08 57.91
C SER A 386 8.82 -87.47 59.26
N VAL A 387 8.32 -86.26 59.58
CA VAL A 387 7.53 -85.94 60.79
C VAL A 387 7.25 -84.43 60.89
N SER A 388 6.03 -84.13 61.33
CA SER A 388 5.34 -82.86 61.60
C SER A 388 6.15 -81.59 61.96
N SER A 389 5.67 -80.44 61.49
CA SER A 389 5.16 -79.35 62.35
C SER A 389 4.91 -78.07 61.54
N HIS A 390 3.66 -77.62 61.50
CA HIS A 390 3.31 -76.21 61.27
C HIS A 390 4.18 -75.29 62.13
N ARG A 391 4.98 -74.41 61.52
CA ARG A 391 5.40 -73.13 62.11
C ARG A 391 5.61 -72.10 61.01
N ASP A 392 4.63 -71.19 60.92
CA ASP A 392 4.86 -69.85 60.42
C ASP A 392 5.91 -69.16 61.30
N PHE A 393 7.06 -68.82 60.72
CA PHE A 393 7.92 -67.78 61.25
C PHE A 393 8.56 -67.00 60.10
N ARG A 394 8.23 -65.70 60.08
CA ARG A 394 8.72 -64.69 59.14
C ARG A 394 10.24 -64.54 59.15
N LEU A 395 10.74 -63.95 58.05
CA LEU A 395 12.06 -63.35 57.82
C LEU A 395 13.25 -64.28 57.53
N ARG A 396 13.60 -64.36 56.24
CA ARG A 396 14.98 -64.18 55.78
C ARG A 396 15.01 -63.60 54.36
N THR A 397 14.91 -62.28 54.28
CA THR A 397 15.68 -61.49 53.30
C THR A 397 17.15 -61.81 53.52
N GLY A 398 17.81 -62.37 52.51
CA GLY A 398 19.23 -62.70 52.62
C GLY A 398 19.75 -63.75 51.65
N THR A 399 19.26 -63.82 50.42
CA THR A 399 20.10 -64.31 49.32
C THR A 399 21.10 -63.21 49.00
N LYS A 400 22.32 -63.32 49.54
CA LYS A 400 23.45 -62.56 49.02
C LYS A 400 23.66 -63.07 47.59
N PHE A 401 23.17 -62.31 46.61
CA PHE A 401 23.52 -62.53 45.22
C PHE A 401 25.05 -62.49 45.08
N SER A 402 25.61 -63.24 44.11
CA SER A 402 27.04 -63.11 43.81
C SER A 402 27.35 -61.65 43.45
N PRO A 403 28.56 -61.14 43.72
CA PRO A 403 28.90 -59.73 43.46
C PRO A 403 28.59 -59.32 42.01
N GLU A 404 28.77 -60.23 41.05
CA GLU A 404 28.43 -60.04 39.63
C GLU A 404 26.91 -59.87 39.36
N VAL A 405 26.05 -60.61 40.08
CA VAL A 405 24.59 -60.49 39.93
C VAL A 405 24.08 -59.22 40.61
N GLN A 406 24.69 -58.82 41.73
CA GLN A 406 24.35 -57.55 42.38
C GLN A 406 24.75 -56.35 41.50
N GLU A 407 25.93 -56.37 40.89
CA GLU A 407 26.40 -55.35 39.95
C GLU A 407 25.50 -55.26 38.70
N ALA A 408 25.01 -56.38 38.19
CA ALA A 408 24.05 -56.40 37.08
C ALA A 408 22.68 -55.81 37.47
N ILE A 409 22.18 -56.08 38.69
CA ILE A 409 20.94 -55.49 39.21
C ILE A 409 21.10 -53.98 39.38
N ASP A 410 22.23 -53.53 39.93
CA ASP A 410 22.55 -52.12 40.11
C ASP A 410 22.69 -51.41 38.74
N GLY A 411 23.31 -52.06 37.75
CA GLY A 411 23.39 -51.57 36.37
C GLY A 411 22.03 -51.43 35.69
N VAL A 412 21.12 -52.41 35.83
CA VAL A 412 19.75 -52.32 35.32
C VAL A 412 18.96 -51.22 36.06
N SER A 413 19.17 -51.07 37.36
CA SER A 413 18.54 -50.00 38.14
C SER A 413 18.99 -48.61 37.70
N PHE A 414 20.29 -48.45 37.41
CA PHE A 414 20.86 -47.22 36.88
C PHE A 414 20.32 -46.89 35.49
N ILE A 415 20.24 -47.88 34.59
CA ILE A 415 19.64 -47.70 33.27
C ILE A 415 18.17 -47.30 33.39
N ALA A 416 17.41 -47.94 34.26
CA ALA A 416 16.00 -47.61 34.48
C ALA A 416 15.82 -46.20 35.08
N GLU A 417 16.69 -45.78 35.99
CA GLU A 417 16.66 -44.43 36.58
C GLU A 417 17.11 -43.36 35.57
N HIS A 418 18.13 -43.65 34.77
CA HIS A 418 18.59 -42.77 33.69
C HIS A 418 17.50 -42.59 32.62
N MET A 419 16.90 -43.68 32.13
CA MET A 419 15.78 -43.63 31.20
C MET A 419 14.59 -42.84 31.78
N LYS A 420 14.29 -42.98 33.07
CA LYS A 420 13.22 -42.22 33.75
C LYS A 420 13.56 -40.73 33.88
N SER A 421 14.82 -40.39 34.12
CA SER A 421 15.28 -39.00 34.16
C SER A 421 15.18 -38.36 32.78
N ASP A 422 15.63 -39.06 31.74
CA ASP A 422 15.56 -38.61 30.35
C ASP A 422 14.10 -38.42 29.90
N ASP A 423 13.20 -39.35 30.22
CA ASP A 423 11.76 -39.22 29.96
C ASP A 423 11.16 -37.97 30.66
N ASN A 424 11.58 -37.70 31.90
CA ASN A 424 11.12 -36.53 32.64
C ASN A 424 11.64 -35.23 32.02
N ASP A 425 12.91 -35.18 31.62
CA ASP A 425 13.50 -34.02 30.95
C ASP A 425 12.85 -33.77 29.59
N GLN A 426 12.57 -34.84 28.82
CA GLN A 426 11.84 -34.74 27.56
C GLN A 426 10.42 -34.18 27.78
N SER A 427 9.71 -34.61 28.81
CA SER A 427 8.37 -34.08 29.13
C SER A 427 8.39 -32.58 29.45
N VAL A 428 9.45 -32.08 30.11
CA VAL A 428 9.60 -30.66 30.42
C VAL A 428 9.94 -29.85 29.17
N ILE A 429 10.73 -30.40 28.25
CA ILE A 429 11.01 -29.78 26.94
C ILE A 429 9.73 -29.67 26.13
N GLU A 430 8.91 -30.73 26.09
CA GLU A 430 7.60 -30.71 25.41
C GLU A 430 6.66 -29.65 26.01
N ASP A 431 6.66 -29.49 27.34
CA ASP A 431 5.91 -28.41 28.00
C ASP A 431 6.39 -27.02 27.54
N TRP A 432 7.70 -26.77 27.45
CA TRP A 432 8.24 -25.49 26.96
C TRP A 432 7.88 -25.23 25.51
N LYS A 433 7.93 -26.25 24.64
CA LYS A 433 7.48 -26.16 23.25
C LYS A 433 6.00 -25.84 23.16
N TYR A 434 5.18 -26.48 24.01
CA TYR A 434 3.75 -26.20 24.07
C TYR A 434 3.47 -24.77 24.54
N VAL A 435 4.17 -24.29 25.57
CA VAL A 435 4.07 -22.90 26.02
C VAL A 435 4.42 -21.93 24.88
N ALA A 436 5.50 -22.18 24.13
CA ALA A 436 5.87 -21.36 22.98
C ALA A 436 4.76 -21.36 21.90
N MET A 437 4.15 -22.52 21.62
CA MET A 437 3.05 -22.64 20.66
C MET A 437 1.79 -21.86 21.11
N VAL A 438 1.44 -21.92 22.40
CA VAL A 438 0.30 -21.17 22.97
C VAL A 438 0.53 -19.67 22.88
N VAL A 439 1.75 -19.21 23.18
CA VAL A 439 2.15 -17.80 23.06
C VAL A 439 2.05 -17.35 21.60
N ASP A 440 2.55 -18.15 20.65
CA ASP A 440 2.51 -17.82 19.22
C ASP A 440 1.07 -17.61 18.72
N ARG A 441 0.17 -18.48 19.17
CA ARG A 441 -1.25 -18.44 18.80
C ARG A 441 -2.02 -17.31 19.46
N LEU A 442 -1.67 -16.96 20.70
CA LEU A 442 -2.20 -15.77 21.36
C LEU A 442 -1.86 -14.52 20.55
N PHE A 443 -0.59 -14.37 20.17
CA PHE A 443 -0.15 -13.24 19.35
C PHE A 443 -0.77 -13.28 17.96
N LEU A 444 -0.93 -14.45 17.33
CA LEU A 444 -1.66 -14.58 16.07
C LEU A 444 -3.03 -13.90 16.14
N TRP A 445 -3.86 -14.21 17.15
CA TRP A 445 -5.19 -13.62 17.29
C TRP A 445 -5.15 -12.10 17.54
N ILE A 446 -4.19 -11.63 18.35
CA ILE A 446 -3.99 -10.20 18.60
C ILE A 446 -3.62 -9.48 17.29
N PHE A 447 -2.64 -10.00 16.55
CA PHE A 447 -2.16 -9.40 15.31
C PHE A 447 -3.21 -9.47 14.20
N VAL A 448 -3.98 -10.56 14.08
CA VAL A 448 -5.12 -10.65 13.16
C VAL A 448 -6.13 -9.55 13.47
N LEU A 449 -6.55 -9.41 14.73
CA LEU A 449 -7.53 -8.41 15.13
C LEU A 449 -7.03 -6.99 14.87
N VAL A 450 -5.79 -6.67 15.25
CA VAL A 450 -5.18 -5.35 15.00
C VAL A 450 -5.03 -5.08 13.51
N CYS A 451 -4.67 -6.08 12.70
CA CYS A 451 -4.53 -5.92 11.25
C CYS A 451 -5.90 -5.73 10.57
N VAL A 452 -6.92 -6.50 10.95
CA VAL A 452 -8.29 -6.34 10.42
C VAL A 452 -8.87 -4.98 10.82
N LEU A 453 -8.74 -4.56 12.09
CA LEU A 453 -9.22 -3.26 12.53
C LEU A 453 -8.45 -2.11 11.87
N GLY A 454 -7.12 -2.25 11.72
CA GLY A 454 -6.29 -1.26 11.05
C GLY A 454 -6.59 -1.12 9.56
N THR A 455 -6.73 -2.25 8.84
CA THR A 455 -7.12 -2.26 7.41
C THR A 455 -8.52 -1.68 7.22
N VAL A 456 -9.52 -2.16 7.95
CA VAL A 456 -10.90 -1.65 7.89
C VAL A 456 -10.93 -0.15 8.25
N GLY A 457 -10.31 0.26 9.35
CA GLY A 457 -10.30 1.66 9.79
C GLY A 457 -9.66 2.62 8.79
N LEU A 458 -8.56 2.23 8.15
CA LEU A 458 -7.86 3.07 7.17
C LEU A 458 -8.58 3.08 5.81
N PHE A 459 -9.10 1.95 5.31
CA PHE A 459 -9.72 1.86 3.99
C PHE A 459 -11.23 2.18 3.96
N LEU A 460 -11.95 2.13 5.09
CA LEU A 460 -13.35 2.60 5.14
C LEU A 460 -13.45 4.12 5.03
N GLN A 461 -12.51 4.86 5.62
CA GLN A 461 -12.60 6.32 5.70
C GLN A 461 -12.75 7.00 4.31
N PRO A 462 -12.05 6.58 3.25
CA PRO A 462 -12.28 7.05 1.87
C PRO A 462 -13.63 6.63 1.26
N LEU A 463 -14.09 5.41 1.54
CA LEU A 463 -15.32 4.87 0.94
C LEU A 463 -16.56 5.66 1.38
N PHE A 464 -16.61 6.11 2.64
CA PHE A 464 -17.71 6.94 3.13
C PHE A 464 -17.65 8.39 2.62
N GLN A 465 -16.45 8.95 2.39
CA GLN A 465 -16.30 10.33 1.90
C GLN A 465 -16.79 10.51 0.44
N ASN A 466 -16.61 9.49 -0.41
CA ASN A 466 -17.15 9.51 -1.77
C ASN A 466 -18.69 9.54 -1.83
N HIS A 467 -19.38 9.02 -0.82
CA HIS A 467 -20.84 9.10 -0.75
C HIS A 467 -21.35 10.47 -0.27
N THR A 468 -20.60 11.18 0.58
CA THR A 468 -20.98 12.52 1.04
C THR A 468 -20.70 13.62 0.00
N ALA A 469 -19.74 13.43 -0.91
CA ALA A 469 -19.49 14.39 -1.99
C ALA A 469 -20.54 14.33 -3.11
N ALA A 470 -21.24 13.20 -3.26
CA ALA A 470 -22.31 13.04 -4.25
C ALA A 470 -23.67 13.60 -3.80
N THR A 471 -23.77 14.14 -2.57
CA THR A 471 -25.04 14.55 -1.95
C THR A 471 -25.16 16.04 -1.61
N ASN A 472 -24.18 16.87 -1.98
CA ASN A 472 -24.32 18.32 -1.89
C ASN A 472 -24.43 18.93 -3.30
N PRO A 473 -25.57 19.56 -3.65
CA PRO A 473 -25.82 20.14 -4.97
C PRO A 473 -24.94 21.35 -5.28
#